data_AF-A0AA88SXC1-F1
#
_entry.id   AF-A0AA88SXC1-F1
#
_cell.length_a   1.000
_cell.length_b   1.000
_cell.length_c   1.000
_cell.angle_alpha   90.00
_cell.angle_beta   90.00
_cell.angle_gamma   90.00
#
_symmetry.space_group_name_H-M   'P 1'
#
loop_
_entity.id
_entity.type
_entity.pdbx_description
1 polymer ?
#
loop_
_entity_poly.entity_id
_entity_poly.type
_entity_poly.pdbx_seq_one_letter_code
_entity_poly.pdbx_strand_id
1 'polypeptide(L)'
;MRTLDEIDQLKQTGFGQPQPRHGLKLLYWFAKDCLTFDQNNALHLSCYPGNGQFGFHPFQNRYERNGQKLLPDVTFRYYELGNLSKTAAYNMPLYVWEDYESYNKMSNKDRIIVGVNNKWLKTLFVTEHSDRSNFNKHATYQISRRLIRDIRGLSLDDFLLITGYSTEQANSFYTINVNTQSTTSSSTRTQSTYTSATGTSRNQDTCVTIDDTDDSMFEAPSRCNCTIL
;
A
#
# COMPACT_ATOMS: atom_id res chain seq x y z
N MET A 1 -19.69 11.97 4.72
CA MET A 1 -18.98 10.76 4.28
C MET A 1 -19.90 9.98 3.37
N ARG A 2 -19.43 9.52 2.21
CA ARG A 2 -20.24 8.81 1.21
C ARG A 2 -20.07 7.30 1.39
N THR A 3 -21.16 6.56 1.23
CA THR A 3 -21.13 5.09 1.11
C THR A 3 -21.01 4.71 -0.36
N LEU A 4 -20.15 3.73 -0.66
CA LEU A 4 -19.94 3.16 -1.98
C LEU A 4 -20.65 1.80 -2.04
N ASP A 5 -21.53 1.65 -3.03
CA ASP A 5 -22.36 0.48 -3.23
C ASP A 5 -21.99 -0.34 -4.46
N GLU A 6 -21.20 0.24 -5.38
CA GLU A 6 -20.87 -0.34 -6.67
C GLU A 6 -19.38 -0.16 -7.00
N ILE A 7 -18.82 -1.07 -7.80
CA ILE A 7 -17.41 -1.06 -8.19
C ILE A 7 -17.04 0.22 -8.95
N ASP A 8 -17.92 0.73 -9.82
CA ASP A 8 -17.66 1.96 -10.57
C ASP A 8 -17.53 3.18 -9.64
N GLN A 9 -18.26 3.19 -8.52
CA GLN A 9 -18.11 4.25 -7.52
C GLN A 9 -16.75 4.16 -6.83
N LEU A 10 -16.29 2.94 -6.51
CA LEU A 10 -14.94 2.72 -5.98
C LEU A 10 -13.86 3.19 -6.96
N LYS A 11 -13.98 2.82 -8.23
CA LYS A 11 -13.07 3.28 -9.30
C LYS A 11 -12.98 4.81 -9.35
N GLN A 12 -14.13 5.49 -9.34
CA GLN A 12 -14.20 6.96 -9.40
C GLN A 12 -13.52 7.65 -8.21
N THR A 13 -13.34 6.96 -7.07
CA THR A 13 -12.62 7.54 -5.93
C THR A 13 -11.11 7.61 -6.11
N GLY A 14 -10.53 6.81 -7.02
CA GLY A 14 -9.08 6.65 -7.16
C GLY A 14 -8.40 5.99 -5.94
N PHE A 15 -9.17 5.38 -5.04
CA PHE A 15 -8.61 4.63 -3.91
C PHE A 15 -7.67 3.53 -4.41
N GLY A 16 -6.50 3.41 -3.78
CA GLY A 16 -5.47 2.44 -4.18
C GLY A 16 -4.91 2.66 -5.58
N GLN A 17 -5.07 3.84 -6.19
CA GLN A 17 -4.54 4.17 -7.52
C GLN A 17 -3.73 5.47 -7.50
N PRO A 18 -2.73 5.60 -8.40
CA PRO A 18 -2.18 4.56 -9.29
C PRO A 18 -1.19 3.62 -8.54
N GLN A 19 -0.60 2.63 -9.24
CA GLN A 19 0.58 1.92 -8.73
C GLN A 19 1.63 2.94 -8.23
N PRO A 20 2.35 2.70 -7.12
CA PRO A 20 2.47 1.47 -6.31
C PRO A 20 1.50 1.36 -5.13
N ARG A 21 0.37 2.04 -5.19
CA ARG A 21 -0.60 2.03 -4.10
C ARG A 21 -1.27 0.68 -3.93
N HIS A 22 -1.15 0.10 -2.74
CA HIS A 22 -1.67 -1.22 -2.47
C HIS A 22 -3.16 -1.28 -2.10
N GLY A 23 -3.85 -0.14 -1.96
CA GLY A 23 -5.19 -0.06 -1.36
C GLY A 23 -6.23 -0.99 -1.98
N LEU A 24 -6.26 -1.13 -3.31
CA LEU A 24 -7.19 -2.04 -3.99
C LEU A 24 -6.88 -3.50 -3.69
N LYS A 25 -5.60 -3.90 -3.77
CA LYS A 25 -5.15 -5.25 -3.43
C LYS A 25 -5.47 -5.59 -1.97
N LEU A 26 -5.28 -4.64 -1.06
CA LEU A 26 -5.64 -4.76 0.36
C LEU A 26 -7.15 -4.95 0.54
N LEU A 27 -7.99 -4.15 -0.13
CA LEU A 27 -9.45 -4.25 -0.03
C LEU A 27 -9.96 -5.57 -0.60
N TYR A 28 -9.40 -6.03 -1.71
CA TYR A 28 -9.72 -7.33 -2.30
C TYR A 28 -9.46 -8.47 -1.31
N TRP A 29 -8.23 -8.54 -0.80
CA TRP A 29 -7.83 -9.55 0.18
C TRP A 29 -8.71 -9.48 1.43
N PHE A 30 -8.94 -8.28 1.96
CA PHE A 30 -9.76 -8.12 3.15
C PHE A 30 -11.19 -8.61 2.91
N ALA A 31 -11.80 -8.22 1.79
CA ALA A 31 -13.15 -8.62 1.42
C ALA A 31 -13.26 -10.13 1.20
N LYS A 32 -12.24 -10.79 0.65
CA LYS A 32 -12.29 -12.21 0.24
C LYS A 32 -11.88 -13.17 1.36
N ASP A 33 -10.78 -12.88 2.03
CA ASP A 33 -10.13 -13.82 2.97
C ASP A 33 -10.35 -13.45 4.44
N CYS A 34 -10.46 -12.15 4.75
CA CYS A 34 -10.69 -11.69 6.12
C CYS A 34 -12.16 -11.64 6.53
N LEU A 35 -13.10 -11.75 5.59
CA LEU A 35 -14.53 -11.71 5.86
C LEU A 35 -15.20 -13.04 5.50
N THR A 36 -16.29 -13.35 6.19
CA THR A 36 -17.23 -14.42 5.86
C THR A 36 -18.66 -13.93 6.03
N PHE A 37 -19.57 -14.55 5.29
CA PHE A 37 -21.02 -14.34 5.46
C PHE A 37 -21.60 -15.51 6.24
N ASP A 38 -22.45 -15.22 7.22
CA ASP A 38 -23.29 -16.25 7.83
C ASP A 38 -24.58 -16.47 7.02
N GLN A 39 -25.38 -17.45 7.45
CA GLN A 39 -26.68 -17.79 6.88
C GLN A 39 -27.71 -16.64 6.88
N ASN A 40 -27.49 -15.59 7.69
CA ASN A 40 -28.34 -14.41 7.75
C ASN A 40 -27.75 -13.23 6.94
N ASN A 41 -26.75 -13.49 6.09
CA ASN A 41 -25.99 -12.48 5.35
C ASN A 41 -25.29 -11.44 6.25
N ALA A 42 -25.01 -11.77 7.50
CA ALA A 42 -24.19 -10.92 8.36
C ALA A 42 -22.70 -11.19 8.12
N LEU A 43 -21.89 -10.14 8.23
CA LEU A 43 -20.46 -10.20 7.99
C LEU A 43 -19.70 -10.46 9.29
N HIS A 44 -18.84 -11.47 9.26
CA HIS A 44 -17.95 -11.85 10.35
C HIS A 44 -16.50 -11.76 9.92
N LEU A 45 -15.61 -11.37 10.85
CA LEU A 45 -14.18 -11.38 10.61
C LEU A 45 -13.62 -12.78 10.86
N SER A 46 -12.87 -13.28 9.88
CA SER A 46 -12.01 -14.46 10.01
C SER A 46 -10.65 -14.09 10.63
N CYS A 47 -10.19 -12.85 10.41
CA CYS A 47 -9.02 -12.29 11.08
C CYS A 47 -9.37 -11.73 12.46
N TYR A 48 -8.35 -11.50 13.29
CA TYR A 48 -8.51 -11.00 14.65
C TYR A 48 -7.79 -9.65 14.86
N PRO A 49 -8.47 -8.52 14.63
CA PRO A 49 -7.84 -7.20 14.81
C PRO A 49 -7.31 -6.94 16.23
N GLY A 50 -7.93 -7.57 17.24
CA GLY A 50 -7.59 -7.36 18.65
C GLY A 50 -6.18 -7.81 19.07
N ASN A 51 -5.55 -8.74 18.35
CA ASN A 51 -4.17 -9.18 18.62
C ASN A 51 -3.15 -8.63 17.60
N GLY A 52 -3.59 -7.75 16.70
CA GLY A 52 -2.73 -7.16 15.68
C GLY A 52 -2.33 -8.08 14.52
N GLN A 53 -3.07 -9.16 14.27
CA GLN A 53 -2.90 -9.97 13.06
C GLN A 53 -2.80 -9.07 11.81
N PHE A 54 -1.93 -9.45 10.86
CA PHE A 54 -1.72 -8.71 9.61
C PHE A 54 -1.31 -7.23 9.75
N GLY A 55 -0.99 -6.76 10.97
CA GLY A 55 -0.69 -5.35 11.24
C GLY A 55 -1.89 -4.51 11.67
N PHE A 56 -3.01 -5.14 12.04
CA PHE A 56 -4.12 -4.43 12.67
C PHE A 56 -3.66 -3.68 13.93
N HIS A 57 -4.25 -2.53 14.18
CA HIS A 57 -4.08 -1.83 15.45
C HIS A 57 -5.32 -0.99 15.77
N PRO A 58 -5.58 -0.67 17.05
CA PRO A 58 -6.72 0.17 17.43
C PRO A 58 -6.67 1.53 16.73
N PHE A 59 -7.77 1.90 16.07
CA PHE A 59 -7.94 3.22 15.49
C PHE A 59 -8.69 4.12 16.47
N GLN A 60 -8.02 5.17 16.93
CA GLN A 60 -8.63 6.16 17.81
C GLN A 60 -9.30 7.24 16.97
N ASN A 61 -10.63 7.24 16.90
CA ASN A 61 -11.42 8.26 16.21
C ASN A 61 -11.45 9.59 17.00
N ARG A 62 -10.28 10.21 17.14
CA ARG A 62 -10.08 11.48 17.84
C ARG A 62 -10.51 12.67 16.98
N TYR A 63 -10.69 13.82 17.62
CA TYR A 63 -10.85 15.08 16.90
C TYR A 63 -9.54 15.46 16.20
N GLU A 64 -9.64 15.77 14.92
CA GLU A 64 -8.56 16.37 14.15
C GLU A 64 -8.43 17.87 14.45
N ARG A 65 -7.36 18.51 13.95
CA ARG A 65 -7.11 19.96 14.17
C ARG A 65 -8.25 20.88 13.73
N ASN A 66 -9.05 20.44 12.76
CA ASN A 66 -10.23 21.16 12.28
C ASN A 66 -11.48 20.97 13.17
N GLY A 67 -11.34 20.34 14.34
CA GLY A 67 -12.43 20.12 15.29
C GLY A 67 -13.41 19.04 14.87
N GLN A 68 -13.09 18.23 13.86
CA GLN A 68 -13.97 17.16 13.38
C GLN A 68 -13.28 15.79 13.50
N LYS A 69 -14.08 14.76 13.78
CA LYS A 69 -13.64 13.36 13.68
C LYS A 69 -13.63 12.88 12.22
N LEU A 70 -12.82 11.87 11.95
CA LEU A 70 -12.80 11.18 10.66
C LEU A 70 -14.09 10.36 10.47
N LEU A 71 -14.43 9.57 11.48
CA LEU A 71 -15.54 8.62 11.47
C LEU A 71 -16.65 9.04 12.46
N PRO A 72 -17.86 8.44 12.38
CA PRO A 72 -18.91 8.64 13.38
C PRO A 72 -18.53 8.10 14.76
N ASP A 73 -19.17 8.62 15.80
CA ASP A 73 -19.08 8.04 17.14
C ASP A 73 -19.94 6.78 17.26
N VAL A 74 -19.37 5.74 17.87
CA VAL A 74 -19.96 4.40 17.94
C VAL A 74 -19.65 3.76 19.29
N THR A 75 -20.44 2.74 19.63
CA THR A 75 -20.27 1.95 20.88
C THR A 75 -19.31 0.78 20.74
N PHE A 76 -18.80 0.52 19.54
CA PHE A 76 -17.87 -0.55 19.21
C PHE A 76 -16.48 -0.01 18.86
N ARG A 77 -15.49 -0.90 18.71
CA ARG A 77 -14.09 -0.48 18.47
C ARG A 77 -13.80 -0.35 16.98
N TYR A 78 -12.98 0.63 16.64
CA TYR A 78 -12.35 0.75 15.33
C TYR A 78 -10.94 0.18 15.34
N TYR A 79 -10.56 -0.48 14.25
CA TYR A 79 -9.20 -0.94 13.98
C TYR A 79 -8.78 -0.50 12.59
N GLU A 80 -7.52 -0.12 12.46
CA GLU A 80 -6.88 0.24 11.20
C GLU A 80 -6.02 -0.90 10.69
N LEU A 81 -5.98 -1.04 9.37
CA LEU A 81 -5.09 -1.93 8.63
C LEU A 81 -4.53 -1.21 7.40
N GLY A 82 -3.36 -1.66 6.95
CA GLY A 82 -2.78 -1.26 5.68
C GLY A 82 -1.44 -0.55 5.82
N ASN A 83 -0.92 -0.38 7.04
CA ASN A 83 0.44 0.10 7.22
C ASN A 83 1.46 -1.02 6.92
N LEU A 84 2.00 -1.04 5.70
CA LEU A 84 2.97 -2.02 5.22
C LEU A 84 4.35 -1.90 5.88
N SER A 85 4.61 -0.84 6.64
CA SER A 85 5.86 -0.70 7.40
C SER A 85 5.88 -1.56 8.67
N LYS A 86 4.80 -2.27 8.98
CA LYS A 86 4.70 -3.15 10.15
C LYS A 86 5.15 -4.56 9.77
N THR A 87 5.98 -5.19 10.60
CA THR A 87 6.42 -6.58 10.38
C THR A 87 5.25 -7.54 10.18
N ALA A 88 4.16 -7.37 10.92
CA ALA A 88 2.98 -8.21 10.79
C ALA A 88 2.26 -8.04 9.44
N ALA A 89 2.51 -6.97 8.68
CA ALA A 89 1.92 -6.78 7.34
C ALA A 89 2.41 -7.82 6.32
N TYR A 90 3.63 -8.35 6.49
CA TYR A 90 4.17 -9.42 5.64
C TYR A 90 3.45 -10.76 5.79
N ASN A 91 2.56 -10.89 6.79
CA ASN A 91 1.67 -12.05 6.90
C ASN A 91 0.48 -11.97 5.93
N MET A 92 0.24 -10.82 5.29
CA MET A 92 -0.71 -10.72 4.18
C MET A 92 -0.12 -11.38 2.92
N PRO A 93 -0.96 -11.79 1.95
CA PRO A 93 -0.47 -12.33 0.68
C PRO A 93 0.51 -11.39 0.00
N LEU A 94 1.52 -11.96 -0.67
CA LEU A 94 2.59 -11.22 -1.36
C LEU A 94 2.03 -10.11 -2.26
N TYR A 95 0.99 -10.40 -3.03
CA TYR A 95 0.39 -9.41 -3.94
C TYR A 95 -0.07 -8.14 -3.22
N VAL A 96 -0.42 -8.19 -1.93
CA VAL A 96 -0.86 -7.00 -1.17
C VAL A 96 0.30 -6.06 -0.86
N TRP A 97 1.53 -6.56 -0.74
CA TRP A 97 2.67 -5.77 -0.27
C TRP A 97 3.88 -5.76 -1.21
N GLU A 98 3.84 -6.51 -2.32
CA GLU A 98 4.95 -6.63 -3.28
C GLU A 98 5.42 -5.29 -3.87
N ASP A 99 4.50 -4.34 -4.05
CA ASP A 99 4.81 -3.00 -4.59
C ASP A 99 5.28 -2.02 -3.49
N TYR A 100 5.43 -2.47 -2.25
CA TYR A 100 5.84 -1.62 -1.14
C TYR A 100 7.32 -1.23 -1.26
N GLU A 101 7.55 0.08 -1.30
CA GLU A 101 8.88 0.68 -1.31
C GLU A 101 9.00 1.62 -0.11
N SER A 102 9.96 1.35 0.78
CA SER A 102 10.12 2.10 2.04
C SER A 102 10.41 3.59 1.84
N TYR A 103 11.10 3.94 0.75
CA TYR A 103 11.39 5.34 0.38
C TYR A 103 10.22 6.01 -0.36
N ASN A 104 9.32 5.23 -0.96
CA ASN A 104 8.15 5.74 -1.67
C ASN A 104 6.92 5.72 -0.76
N LYS A 105 6.71 6.84 -0.07
CA LYS A 105 5.58 7.01 0.87
C LYS A 105 4.20 6.78 0.23
N MET A 106 4.08 6.92 -1.10
CA MET A 106 2.79 6.69 -1.79
C MET A 106 2.39 5.22 -1.77
N SER A 107 3.36 4.29 -1.81
CA SER A 107 3.08 2.85 -1.77
C SER A 107 2.40 2.37 -0.49
N ASN A 108 2.52 3.13 0.60
CA ASN A 108 2.00 2.80 1.94
C ASN A 108 0.99 3.84 2.45
N LYS A 109 0.24 4.47 1.55
CA LYS A 109 -0.73 5.55 1.87
C LYS A 109 -2.11 5.02 2.27
N ASP A 110 -2.52 3.89 1.70
CA ASP A 110 -3.89 3.39 1.76
C ASP A 110 -4.21 2.65 3.06
N ARG A 111 -5.41 2.86 3.58
CA ARG A 111 -5.87 2.26 4.83
C ARG A 111 -7.28 1.72 4.71
N ILE A 112 -7.52 0.66 5.46
CA ILE A 112 -8.85 0.16 5.77
C ILE A 112 -9.09 0.37 7.25
N ILE A 113 -10.26 0.93 7.59
CA ILE A 113 -10.72 1.04 8.99
C ILE A 113 -11.97 0.20 9.16
N VAL A 114 -11.95 -0.73 10.11
CA VAL A 114 -13.05 -1.63 10.41
C VAL A 114 -13.66 -1.31 11.77
N GLY A 115 -14.98 -1.23 11.80
CA GLY A 115 -15.75 -1.16 13.04
C GLY A 115 -16.23 -2.55 13.41
N VAL A 116 -15.82 -3.04 14.59
CA VAL A 116 -16.04 -4.42 14.99
C VAL A 116 -16.68 -4.49 16.37
N ASN A 117 -17.77 -5.27 16.47
CA ASN A 117 -18.34 -5.67 17.75
C ASN A 117 -18.19 -7.18 17.91
N ASN A 118 -17.32 -7.62 18.83
CA ASN A 118 -16.84 -8.99 18.93
C ASN A 118 -16.18 -9.47 17.62
N LYS A 119 -16.85 -10.34 16.84
CA LYS A 119 -16.40 -10.77 15.50
C LYS A 119 -17.27 -10.20 14.36
N TRP A 120 -18.29 -9.42 14.69
CA TRP A 120 -19.24 -8.90 13.71
C TRP A 120 -18.69 -7.61 13.10
N LEU A 121 -18.55 -7.59 11.79
CA LEU A 121 -18.23 -6.36 11.06
C LEU A 121 -19.47 -5.46 11.08
N LYS A 122 -19.33 -4.27 11.68
CA LYS A 122 -20.37 -3.24 11.71
C LYS A 122 -20.17 -2.22 10.60
N THR A 123 -18.93 -1.82 10.34
CA THR A 123 -18.59 -0.85 9.29
C THR A 123 -17.25 -1.20 8.67
N LEU A 124 -17.09 -0.89 7.39
CA LEU A 124 -15.84 -0.97 6.65
C LEU A 124 -15.64 0.38 5.96
N PHE A 125 -14.50 1.01 6.19
CA PHE A 125 -14.11 2.25 5.53
C PHE A 125 -12.80 2.06 4.79
N VAL A 126 -12.68 2.69 3.63
CA VAL A 126 -11.41 2.90 2.94
C VAL A 126 -11.02 4.35 3.09
N THR A 127 -9.73 4.60 3.26
CA THR A 127 -9.17 5.93 3.41
C THR A 127 -7.71 5.96 3.01
N GLU A 128 -7.12 7.15 3.02
CA GLU A 128 -5.72 7.36 2.75
C GLU A 128 -5.14 8.37 3.74
N HIS A 129 -3.85 8.26 4.00
CA HIS A 129 -3.11 9.29 4.70
C HIS A 129 -2.93 10.54 3.83
N SER A 130 -3.24 11.73 4.36
CA SER A 130 -2.85 13.00 3.71
C SER A 130 -1.38 13.36 3.98
N ASP A 131 -0.83 12.88 5.11
CA ASP A 131 0.56 13.01 5.51
C ASP A 131 0.96 11.85 6.44
N ARG A 132 2.09 11.95 7.16
CA ARG A 132 2.59 10.88 8.05
C ARG A 132 1.62 10.44 9.15
N SER A 133 0.63 11.25 9.51
CA SER A 133 -0.22 11.02 10.69
C SER A 133 -1.70 11.33 10.47
N ASN A 134 -2.04 12.16 9.49
CA ASN A 134 -3.40 12.64 9.28
C ASN A 134 -4.09 11.89 8.14
N PHE A 135 -5.41 11.75 8.25
CA PHE A 135 -6.25 11.09 7.27
C PHE A 135 -6.91 12.09 6.34
N ASN A 136 -7.06 11.71 5.06
CA ASN A 136 -7.80 12.49 4.10
C ASN A 136 -9.31 12.23 4.26
N LYS A 137 -10.00 13.10 4.98
CA LYS A 137 -11.46 13.02 5.17
C LYS A 137 -12.25 13.06 3.86
N HIS A 138 -11.75 13.72 2.82
CA HIS A 138 -12.40 13.81 1.52
C HIS A 138 -12.21 12.54 0.68
N ALA A 139 -11.17 11.77 0.95
CA ALA A 139 -10.91 10.45 0.36
C ALA A 139 -11.23 9.32 1.35
N THR A 140 -12.24 9.53 2.22
CA THR A 140 -12.73 8.51 3.16
C THR A 140 -14.15 8.10 2.80
N TYR A 141 -14.33 6.81 2.56
CA TYR A 141 -15.59 6.26 2.08
C TYR A 141 -15.98 5.02 2.86
N GLN A 142 -17.27 4.86 3.12
CA GLN A 142 -17.80 3.62 3.67
C GLN A 142 -18.03 2.62 2.54
N ILE A 143 -17.60 1.38 2.71
CA ILE A 143 -17.86 0.30 1.77
C ILE A 143 -19.10 -0.45 2.22
N SER A 144 -20.09 -0.56 1.34
CA SER A 144 -21.32 -1.25 1.67
C SER A 144 -21.18 -2.76 1.60
N ARG A 145 -22.12 -3.46 2.24
CA ARG A 145 -22.18 -4.92 2.21
C ARG A 145 -22.37 -5.46 0.78
N ARG A 146 -23.13 -4.75 -0.05
CA ARG A 146 -23.33 -5.12 -1.45
C ARG A 146 -21.99 -5.09 -2.19
N LEU A 147 -21.26 -3.99 -2.06
CA LEU A 147 -19.95 -3.85 -2.70
C LEU A 147 -18.96 -4.92 -2.23
N ILE A 148 -18.94 -5.28 -0.94
CA ILE A 148 -18.13 -6.40 -0.42
C ILE A 148 -18.44 -7.71 -1.15
N ARG A 149 -19.73 -8.00 -1.37
CA ARG A 149 -20.15 -9.21 -2.09
C ARG A 149 -19.73 -9.18 -3.55
N ASP A 150 -19.86 -8.04 -4.20
CA ASP A 150 -19.47 -7.86 -5.60
C ASP A 150 -17.96 -8.07 -5.76
N ILE A 151 -17.13 -7.50 -4.86
CA ILE A 151 -15.67 -7.73 -4.85
C ILE A 151 -15.33 -9.22 -4.70
N ARG A 152 -15.99 -9.92 -3.76
CA ARG A 152 -15.75 -11.35 -3.53
C ARG A 152 -16.07 -12.22 -4.75
N GLY A 153 -17.03 -11.81 -5.56
CA GLY A 153 -17.43 -12.49 -6.79
C GLY A 153 -16.40 -12.43 -7.92
N LEU A 154 -15.39 -11.56 -7.79
CA LEU A 154 -14.38 -11.33 -8.83
C LEU A 154 -13.07 -12.07 -8.54
N SER A 155 -12.34 -12.43 -9.61
CA SER A 155 -10.91 -12.75 -9.49
C SER A 155 -10.13 -11.48 -9.13
N LEU A 156 -8.88 -11.63 -8.66
CA LEU A 156 -8.03 -10.47 -8.34
C LEU A 156 -7.82 -9.63 -9.61
N ASP A 157 -7.49 -10.30 -10.73
CA ASP A 157 -7.21 -9.65 -12.00
C ASP A 157 -8.44 -8.90 -12.54
N ASP A 158 -9.63 -9.52 -12.50
CA ASP A 158 -10.86 -8.86 -12.92
C ASP A 158 -11.14 -7.63 -12.05
N PHE A 159 -10.99 -7.76 -10.72
CA PHE A 159 -11.21 -6.67 -9.79
C PHE A 159 -10.25 -5.50 -10.06
N LEU A 160 -8.96 -5.76 -10.22
CA LEU A 160 -7.95 -4.74 -10.52
C LEU A 160 -8.21 -4.08 -11.89
N LEU A 161 -8.55 -4.88 -12.91
CA LEU A 161 -8.88 -4.38 -14.25
C LEU A 161 -10.07 -3.41 -14.22
N ILE A 162 -11.21 -3.84 -13.67
CA ILE A 162 -12.44 -3.03 -13.72
C ILE A 162 -12.32 -1.79 -12.82
N THR A 163 -11.58 -1.87 -11.72
CA THR A 163 -11.31 -0.73 -10.85
C THR A 163 -10.30 0.27 -11.43
N GLY A 164 -9.67 -0.06 -12.56
CA GLY A 164 -8.75 0.84 -13.27
C GLY A 164 -7.32 0.81 -12.74
N TYR A 165 -6.95 -0.21 -11.96
CA TYR A 165 -5.58 -0.38 -11.50
C TYR A 165 -4.67 -0.67 -12.71
N SER A 166 -3.92 0.35 -13.14
CA SER A 166 -3.00 0.27 -14.28
C SER A 166 -1.56 0.20 -13.78
N THR A 167 -0.80 -0.77 -14.28
CA THR A 167 0.66 -0.86 -14.11
C THR A 167 1.42 -0.02 -15.14
N GLU A 168 0.75 0.48 -16.18
CA GLU A 168 1.40 1.16 -17.30
C GLU A 168 1.84 2.60 -16.96
N GLN A 169 1.29 3.20 -15.91
CA GLN A 169 1.70 4.54 -15.46
C GLN A 169 3.02 4.55 -14.68
N ALA A 170 3.55 3.38 -14.27
CA ALA A 170 4.87 3.31 -13.65
C ALA A 170 6.01 3.53 -14.67
N ASN A 171 5.79 3.24 -15.96
CA ASN A 171 6.83 3.37 -16.99
C ASN A 171 7.03 4.80 -17.52
N SER A 172 6.09 5.73 -17.31
CA SER A 172 6.24 7.12 -17.77
C SER A 172 7.08 8.01 -16.85
N PHE A 173 7.36 7.57 -15.61
CA PHE A 173 8.23 8.27 -14.67
C PHE A 173 9.71 7.83 -14.75
N TYR A 174 10.03 6.73 -15.44
CA TYR A 174 11.40 6.29 -15.69
C TYR A 174 11.97 6.75 -17.05
N THR A 175 11.21 7.50 -17.85
CA THR A 175 11.65 7.99 -19.17
C THR A 175 11.56 9.51 -19.30
N ILE A 176 12.20 10.25 -18.40
CA ILE A 176 12.61 11.65 -18.69
C ILE A 176 14.04 11.90 -18.16
N ASN A 177 15.02 11.74 -19.07
CA ASN A 177 16.16 12.64 -19.35
C ASN A 177 17.43 11.91 -19.80
N VAL A 178 17.47 11.49 -21.06
CA VAL A 178 18.69 11.64 -21.87
C VAL A 178 18.29 12.32 -23.15
N ASN A 179 18.21 13.64 -23.11
CA ASN A 179 18.19 14.48 -24.30
C ASN A 179 19.38 15.44 -24.18
N THR A 180 20.52 15.08 -24.76
CA THR A 180 21.56 16.02 -25.12
C THR A 180 21.55 16.15 -26.63
N GLN A 181 21.04 17.28 -27.10
CA GLN A 181 21.02 17.68 -28.50
C GLN A 181 22.45 17.89 -29.03
N SER A 182 22.74 17.16 -30.10
CA SER A 182 23.46 17.54 -31.32
C SER A 182 24.33 18.80 -31.32
N THR A 183 25.62 18.64 -31.62
CA THR A 183 26.33 19.58 -32.49
C THR A 183 27.24 18.84 -33.46
N THR A 184 26.89 18.94 -34.74
CA THR A 184 27.69 18.70 -35.93
C THR A 184 28.91 19.63 -35.94
N SER A 185 30.09 19.12 -36.29
CA SER A 185 31.18 19.89 -36.89
C SER A 185 32.10 18.96 -37.69
N SER A 186 32.10 19.18 -39.00
CA SER A 186 32.93 18.52 -40.01
C SER A 186 34.41 18.93 -39.86
N SER A 187 35.34 17.99 -40.04
CA SER A 187 36.70 18.25 -40.53
C SER A 187 37.39 16.98 -41.03
N THR A 188 38.23 17.17 -42.04
CA THR A 188 38.66 16.24 -43.09
C THR A 188 40.04 15.62 -42.81
N ARG A 189 40.25 14.36 -43.29
CA ARG A 189 41.53 13.67 -43.63
C ARG A 189 42.50 13.33 -42.46
N THR A 190 43.08 12.13 -42.32
CA THR A 190 43.89 11.34 -43.27
C THR A 190 44.06 9.87 -42.81
N GLN A 191 44.34 8.99 -43.79
CA GLN A 191 44.63 7.54 -43.77
C GLN A 191 45.52 7.00 -42.63
N SER A 192 45.25 5.75 -42.19
CA SER A 192 46.09 4.57 -42.50
C SER A 192 45.47 3.25 -42.02
N THR A 193 45.46 2.29 -42.95
CA THR A 193 45.17 0.85 -42.88
C THR A 193 45.93 0.10 -41.79
N TYR A 194 45.32 -0.91 -41.15
CA TYR A 194 45.89 -2.26 -40.90
C TYR A 194 44.78 -3.27 -40.54
N THR A 195 45.13 -4.54 -40.71
CA THR A 195 44.33 -5.70 -41.13
C THR A 195 43.65 -6.48 -39.99
N SER A 196 42.67 -7.30 -40.38
CA SER A 196 41.82 -8.22 -39.62
C SER A 196 42.49 -9.14 -38.60
N ALA A 197 41.78 -9.45 -37.51
CA ALA A 197 41.83 -10.77 -36.86
C ALA A 197 40.53 -11.08 -36.10
N THR A 198 39.95 -12.23 -36.44
CA THR A 198 38.92 -12.99 -35.74
C THR A 198 39.37 -13.40 -34.34
N GLY A 199 38.46 -13.38 -33.36
CA GLY A 199 38.74 -13.91 -32.03
C GLY A 199 37.58 -13.81 -31.05
N THR A 200 36.81 -14.89 -30.95
CA THR A 200 35.81 -15.18 -29.92
C THR A 200 36.46 -15.28 -28.53
N SER A 201 35.93 -14.63 -27.49
CA SER A 201 35.81 -15.22 -26.14
C SER A 201 35.08 -14.32 -25.12
N ARG A 202 34.10 -14.95 -24.46
CA ARG A 202 33.56 -14.80 -23.09
C ARG A 202 34.19 -13.77 -22.14
N ASN A 203 33.33 -13.01 -21.46
CA ASN A 203 33.53 -12.42 -20.11
C ASN A 203 32.23 -12.75 -19.31
N GLN A 204 32.20 -13.71 -18.39
CA GLN A 204 32.67 -13.75 -16.99
C GLN A 204 32.01 -12.73 -16.06
N ASP A 205 31.14 -13.29 -15.21
CA ASP A 205 30.51 -12.73 -14.02
C ASP A 205 31.55 -12.20 -13.03
N THR A 206 31.28 -11.02 -12.45
CA THR A 206 32.03 -10.49 -11.31
C THR A 206 31.08 -10.36 -10.12
N CYS A 207 31.28 -11.19 -9.10
CA CYS A 207 30.65 -11.05 -7.79
C CYS A 207 31.35 -9.93 -7.02
N VAL A 208 30.57 -9.03 -6.40
CA VAL A 208 31.05 -7.98 -5.49
C VAL A 208 30.68 -8.38 -4.06
N THR A 209 31.70 -8.61 -3.24
CA THR A 209 31.62 -8.66 -1.78
C THR A 209 31.57 -7.23 -1.23
N ILE A 210 30.64 -6.96 -0.31
CA ILE A 210 30.61 -5.72 0.47
C ILE A 210 30.86 -6.11 1.94
N ASP A 211 31.94 -5.56 2.50
CA ASP A 211 32.28 -5.65 3.92
C ASP A 211 31.31 -4.82 4.77
N ASP A 212 30.81 -5.45 5.83
CA ASP A 212 29.98 -4.85 6.89
C ASP A 212 30.87 -4.14 7.93
N THR A 213 30.77 -2.81 8.02
CA THR A 213 30.99 -2.07 9.28
C THR A 213 30.28 -0.71 9.21
N ASP A 214 29.20 -0.52 9.97
CA ASP A 214 29.08 0.64 10.87
C ASP A 214 28.02 0.38 11.95
N ASP A 215 28.47 0.39 13.20
CA ASP A 215 27.72 0.12 14.41
C ASP A 215 27.83 1.39 15.27
N SER A 216 26.79 2.23 15.34
CA SER A 216 26.66 3.19 16.45
C SER A 216 25.24 3.77 16.64
N MET A 217 24.82 3.71 17.92
CA MET A 217 23.91 4.61 18.65
C MET A 217 22.39 4.35 18.62
N PHE A 218 21.93 3.48 19.53
CA PHE A 218 20.63 3.63 20.19
C PHE A 218 20.84 3.92 21.69
N GLU A 219 20.58 5.18 22.10
CA GLU A 219 20.32 5.52 23.50
C GLU A 219 18.94 4.99 23.91
N ALA A 220 18.88 4.29 25.05
CA ALA A 220 17.65 3.80 25.67
C ALA A 220 17.05 4.88 26.59
N PRO A 221 15.72 5.10 26.60
CA PRO A 221 15.10 5.88 27.66
C PRO A 221 14.88 5.06 28.92
N SER A 222 15.19 5.72 30.03
CA SER A 222 15.20 5.28 31.42
C SER A 222 13.84 4.82 31.96
N ARG A 223 13.92 3.84 32.85
CA ARG A 223 12.81 3.35 33.68
C ARG A 223 12.46 4.39 34.75
N CYS A 224 11.21 4.84 34.80
CA CYS A 224 10.65 5.50 35.98
C CYS A 224 9.90 4.47 36.83
N ASN A 225 10.45 4.16 38.01
CA ASN A 225 9.77 3.48 39.10
C ASN A 225 8.91 4.49 39.86
N CYS A 226 7.62 4.20 40.05
CA CYS A 226 6.81 4.82 41.10
C CYS A 226 6.63 3.80 42.23
N THR A 227 7.20 4.10 43.40
CA THR A 227 6.92 3.39 44.65
C THR A 227 5.72 4.05 45.32
N ILE A 228 4.72 3.23 45.65
CA ILE A 228 3.57 3.59 46.50
C ILE A 228 4.04 3.56 47.96
N LEU A 229 3.82 4.65 48.68
CA LEU A 229 3.48 4.67 50.10
C LEU A 229 2.36 5.69 50.32
#